data_AF-A0A6A5U0T2-F1
#
_entry.id   AF-A0A6A5U0T2-F1
#
_cell.length_a   1.000
_cell.length_b   1.000
_cell.length_c   1.000
_cell.angle_alpha   90.00
_cell.angle_beta   90.00
_cell.angle_gamma   90.00
#
_symmetry.space_group_name_H-M   'P 1'
#
loop_
_entity.id
_entity.type
_entity.pdbx_description
1 polymer ?
#
loop_
_entity_poly.entity_id
_entity_poly.type
_entity_poly.pdbx_seq_one_letter_code
_entity_poly.pdbx_strand_id
1 'polypeptide(L)'
;MATLFDLPSELLKKIVHELIRTAGIHKTWRKRGTCRVFANEIQHNIFALQPNRVFNTIIEHKVWLLVFHRSKTMLQPRSNMYLGKVNEMIDWIAHEVGIAKDGEDDVREIVCKALVKAIGNSPVFDIFVQDDGPSDLYSSAKCAAEDCGDIFGDLLACAAEKQDLNVVKVISNHIETLPATGKAVFANRYMGMLFDRPLIHAIQLRDTNMIDALLALRNRWTSKLVPKPSYNDWLIAAISSDSLDQCSSWMDFFCDPSTPSTPGGLDLLHGEYETVMPSSDWLL
;
A
#
# COMPACT_ATOMS: atom_id res chain seq x y z
N MET A 1 -12.48 -46.63 -20.33
CA MET A 1 -11.97 -45.33 -20.84
C MET A 1 -11.29 -44.66 -19.66
N ALA A 2 -10.01 -44.32 -19.76
CA ALA A 2 -9.34 -43.56 -18.71
C ALA A 2 -9.91 -42.14 -18.69
N THR A 3 -10.34 -41.68 -17.52
CA THR A 3 -10.81 -40.30 -17.34
C THR A 3 -9.60 -39.41 -17.05
N LEU A 4 -9.72 -38.10 -17.31
CA LEU A 4 -8.66 -37.12 -17.02
C LEU A 4 -8.22 -37.14 -15.54
N PHE A 5 -9.09 -37.61 -14.64
CA PHE A 5 -8.86 -37.70 -13.20
C PHE A 5 -8.01 -38.91 -12.79
N ASP A 6 -7.87 -39.90 -13.66
CA ASP A 6 -7.06 -41.10 -13.40
C ASP A 6 -5.57 -40.83 -13.66
N LEU A 7 -5.24 -39.63 -14.17
CA LEU A 7 -3.85 -39.22 -14.42
C LEU A 7 -3.18 -38.77 -13.12
N PRO A 8 -1.92 -39.17 -12.89
CA PRO A 8 -1.06 -38.57 -11.87
C PRO A 8 -1.02 -37.05 -11.99
N SER A 9 -0.95 -36.36 -10.85
CA SER A 9 -1.03 -34.90 -10.78
C SER A 9 0.03 -34.22 -11.66
N GLU A 10 1.21 -34.81 -11.76
CA GLU A 10 2.36 -34.37 -12.56
C GLU A 10 2.05 -34.37 -14.05
N LEU A 11 1.33 -35.40 -14.53
CA LEU A 11 0.88 -35.45 -15.92
C LEU A 11 -0.17 -34.39 -16.19
N LEU A 12 -1.09 -34.16 -15.25
CA LEU A 12 -2.06 -33.08 -15.36
C LEU A 12 -1.37 -31.71 -15.44
N LYS A 13 -0.36 -31.44 -14.59
CA LYS A 13 0.42 -30.19 -14.64
C LYS A 13 1.09 -30.00 -16.01
N LYS A 14 1.71 -31.07 -16.55
CA LYS A 14 2.34 -31.06 -17.87
C LYS A 14 1.33 -30.78 -18.99
N ILE A 15 0.16 -31.44 -18.95
CA ILE A 15 -0.92 -31.22 -19.92
C ILE A 15 -1.40 -29.77 -19.88
N VAL A 16 -1.62 -29.21 -18.68
CA VAL A 16 -2.06 -27.82 -18.51
C VAL A 16 -0.98 -26.85 -18.99
N HIS A 17 0.28 -27.09 -18.65
CA HIS A 17 1.40 -26.27 -19.10
C HIS A 17 1.49 -26.26 -20.63
N GLU A 18 1.46 -27.43 -21.27
CA GLU A 18 1.48 -27.56 -22.73
C GLU A 18 0.25 -26.94 -23.38
N LEU A 19 -0.93 -27.06 -22.76
CA LEU A 19 -2.15 -26.40 -23.23
C LEU A 19 -2.03 -24.87 -23.18
N ILE A 20 -1.46 -24.30 -22.12
CA ILE A 20 -1.19 -22.86 -22.02
C ILE A 20 -0.16 -22.45 -23.08
N ARG A 21 0.91 -23.22 -23.25
CA ARG A 21 1.98 -22.96 -24.22
C ARG A 21 1.47 -22.95 -25.66
N THR A 22 0.59 -23.89 -26.00
CA THR A 22 0.09 -24.09 -27.38
C THR A 22 -1.15 -23.26 -27.70
N ALA A 23 -2.14 -23.21 -26.81
CA ALA A 23 -3.40 -22.52 -27.05
C ALA A 23 -3.41 -21.06 -26.55
N GLY A 24 -2.48 -20.71 -25.66
CA GLY A 24 -2.41 -19.40 -25.00
C GLY A 24 -3.32 -19.29 -23.78
N ILE A 25 -2.98 -18.36 -22.87
CA ILE A 25 -3.70 -18.13 -21.60
C ILE A 25 -5.20 -17.95 -21.81
N HIS A 26 -5.60 -17.15 -22.80
CA HIS A 26 -7.00 -16.80 -23.07
C HIS A 26 -7.87 -18.03 -23.38
N LYS A 27 -7.42 -18.85 -24.33
CA LYS A 27 -8.18 -20.04 -24.75
C LYS A 27 -8.19 -21.09 -23.65
N THR A 28 -7.08 -21.25 -22.94
CA THR A 28 -6.97 -22.20 -21.83
C THR A 28 -7.82 -21.77 -20.64
N TRP A 29 -7.85 -20.49 -20.30
CA TRP A 29 -8.68 -19.95 -19.21
C TRP A 29 -10.17 -20.22 -19.42
N ARG A 30 -10.66 -20.18 -20.66
CA ARG A 30 -12.05 -20.53 -21.00
C ARG A 30 -12.37 -22.01 -20.77
N LYS A 31 -11.37 -22.91 -20.82
CA LYS A 31 -11.53 -24.35 -20.59
C LYS A 31 -11.57 -24.76 -19.12
N ARG A 32 -11.37 -23.83 -18.18
CA ARG A 32 -11.42 -24.10 -16.73
C ARG A 32 -12.75 -24.70 -16.26
N GLY A 33 -13.85 -24.47 -16.97
CA GLY A 33 -15.16 -25.04 -16.64
C GLY A 33 -15.26 -26.56 -16.79
N THR A 34 -14.22 -27.25 -17.26
CA THR A 34 -14.24 -28.70 -17.49
C THR A 34 -14.37 -29.48 -16.19
N CYS A 35 -13.54 -29.18 -15.19
CA CYS A 35 -13.67 -29.73 -13.84
C CYS A 35 -12.86 -28.92 -12.82
N ARG A 36 -13.15 -29.09 -11.52
CA ARG A 36 -12.51 -28.32 -10.43
C ARG A 36 -11.00 -28.50 -10.37
N VAL A 37 -10.50 -29.73 -10.50
CA VAL A 37 -9.05 -30.02 -10.45
C VAL A 37 -8.33 -29.34 -11.60
N PHE A 38 -8.88 -29.43 -12.81
CA PHE A 38 -8.32 -28.79 -13.99
C PHE A 38 -8.38 -27.26 -13.91
N ALA A 39 -9.47 -26.71 -13.36
CA ALA A 39 -9.59 -25.27 -13.10
C ALA A 39 -8.49 -24.78 -12.16
N ASN A 40 -8.26 -25.49 -11.06
CA ASN A 40 -7.22 -25.15 -10.07
C ASN A 40 -5.83 -25.22 -10.68
N GLU A 41 -5.54 -26.24 -11.48
CA GLU A 41 -4.24 -26.38 -12.14
C GLU A 41 -4.02 -25.30 -13.21
N ILE A 42 -5.05 -24.96 -14.00
CA ILE A 42 -5.00 -23.82 -14.94
C ILE A 42 -4.71 -22.52 -14.18
N GLN A 43 -5.42 -22.30 -13.07
CA GLN A 43 -5.26 -21.10 -12.25
C GLN A 43 -3.86 -21.02 -11.67
N HIS A 44 -3.37 -22.09 -11.05
CA HIS A 44 -2.03 -22.15 -10.49
C HIS A 44 -0.97 -21.92 -11.57
N ASN A 45 -1.06 -22.63 -12.70
CA ASN A 45 -0.07 -22.49 -13.77
C ASN A 45 -0.05 -21.06 -14.34
N ILE A 46 -1.22 -20.46 -14.56
CA ILE A 46 -1.32 -19.07 -15.05
C ILE A 46 -0.73 -18.09 -14.04
N PHE A 47 -1.22 -18.06 -12.80
CA PHE A 47 -0.85 -17.00 -11.84
C PHE A 47 0.52 -17.21 -11.17
N ALA A 48 0.91 -18.46 -10.93
CA ALA A 48 2.18 -18.77 -10.28
C ALA A 48 3.35 -18.82 -11.26
N LEU A 49 3.16 -19.41 -12.46
CA LEU A 49 4.30 -19.81 -13.31
C LEU A 49 4.49 -18.95 -14.57
N GLN A 50 3.44 -18.30 -15.09
CA GLN A 50 3.58 -17.53 -16.33
C GLN A 50 4.31 -16.20 -16.08
N PRO A 51 5.20 -15.75 -16.97
CA PRO A 51 5.90 -14.47 -16.79
C PRO A 51 4.93 -13.30 -16.82
N ASN A 52 5.31 -12.20 -16.18
CA ASN A 52 4.38 -11.11 -15.93
C ASN A 52 3.82 -10.48 -17.22
N ARG A 53 4.67 -10.36 -18.25
CA ARG A 53 4.31 -9.85 -19.58
C ARG A 53 3.11 -10.54 -20.27
N VAL A 54 2.73 -11.74 -19.84
CA VAL A 54 1.62 -12.50 -20.45
C VAL A 54 0.28 -12.15 -19.81
N PHE A 55 0.29 -11.49 -18.66
CA PHE A 55 -0.92 -10.98 -18.03
C PHE A 55 -1.39 -9.74 -18.79
N ASN A 56 -2.59 -9.81 -19.33
CA ASN A 56 -3.29 -8.74 -20.03
C ASN A 56 -4.67 -8.54 -19.38
N THR A 57 -5.51 -7.69 -20.00
CA THR A 57 -6.83 -7.24 -19.50
C THR A 57 -7.75 -8.33 -18.91
N ILE A 58 -7.59 -9.61 -19.29
CA ILE A 58 -8.36 -10.72 -18.71
C ILE A 58 -8.20 -10.86 -17.19
N ILE A 59 -7.10 -10.35 -16.64
CA ILE A 59 -6.72 -10.60 -15.24
C ILE A 59 -6.97 -9.39 -14.34
N GLU A 60 -7.38 -8.25 -14.88
CA GLU A 60 -7.64 -7.04 -14.10
C GLU A 60 -8.63 -7.27 -12.95
N HIS A 61 -9.64 -8.12 -13.13
CA HIS A 61 -10.61 -8.43 -12.05
C HIS A 61 -10.16 -9.52 -11.08
N LYS A 62 -8.99 -10.12 -11.32
CA LYS A 62 -8.45 -11.25 -10.55
C LYS A 62 -7.02 -11.00 -10.10
N VAL A 63 -6.62 -9.74 -9.97
CA VAL A 63 -5.29 -9.34 -9.52
C VAL A 63 -4.96 -9.94 -8.15
N TRP A 64 -5.94 -10.08 -7.25
CA TRP A 64 -5.71 -10.72 -5.95
C TRP A 64 -5.24 -12.17 -6.05
N LEU A 65 -5.64 -12.90 -7.11
CA LEU A 65 -5.13 -14.26 -7.36
C LEU A 65 -3.67 -14.26 -7.79
N LEU A 66 -3.24 -13.24 -8.54
CA LEU A 66 -1.83 -13.09 -8.87
C LEU A 66 -1.02 -12.91 -7.59
N VAL A 67 -1.41 -11.98 -6.72
CA VAL A 67 -0.75 -11.75 -5.43
C VAL A 67 -0.77 -13.01 -4.55
N PHE A 68 -1.90 -13.71 -4.49
CA PHE A 68 -2.05 -14.96 -3.74
C PHE A 68 -1.06 -16.02 -4.20
N HIS A 69 -1.04 -16.34 -5.49
CA HIS A 69 -0.20 -17.42 -6.02
C HIS A 69 1.28 -17.05 -5.99
N ARG A 70 1.62 -15.78 -6.21
CA ARG A 70 3.01 -15.31 -6.19
C ARG A 70 3.59 -15.22 -4.78
N SER A 71 2.79 -14.76 -3.82
CA SER A 71 3.21 -14.74 -2.40
C SER A 71 3.46 -16.15 -1.86
N LYS A 72 2.67 -17.14 -2.33
CA LYS A 72 2.81 -18.56 -1.97
C LYS A 72 4.01 -19.26 -2.62
N THR A 73 4.28 -19.02 -3.90
CA THR A 73 5.22 -19.85 -4.68
C THR A 73 6.66 -19.35 -4.61
N MET A 74 6.93 -18.14 -4.08
CA MET A 74 8.27 -17.52 -3.92
C MET A 74 9.31 -17.94 -4.98
N LEU A 75 8.92 -17.90 -6.26
CA LEU A 75 9.80 -18.36 -7.34
C LEU A 75 11.05 -17.48 -7.51
N GLN A 76 11.06 -16.29 -6.89
CA GLN A 76 12.23 -15.44 -6.76
C GLN A 76 12.24 -14.71 -5.40
N PRO A 77 13.00 -15.20 -4.40
CA PRO A 77 13.07 -14.60 -3.05
C PRO A 77 13.59 -13.16 -3.00
N ARG A 78 14.14 -12.63 -4.10
CA ARG A 78 14.94 -11.40 -4.09
C ARG A 78 14.33 -10.20 -4.82
N SER A 79 13.28 -10.36 -5.64
CA SER A 79 12.88 -9.27 -6.54
C SER A 79 11.70 -8.43 -6.06
N ASN A 80 10.77 -8.98 -5.26
CA ASN A 80 9.53 -8.26 -4.98
C ASN A 80 9.34 -8.01 -3.47
N MET A 81 9.80 -6.83 -3.03
CA MET A 81 9.65 -6.35 -1.64
C MET A 81 8.19 -6.40 -1.16
N TYR A 82 7.22 -6.18 -2.05
CA TYR A 82 5.80 -6.19 -1.72
C TYR A 82 5.30 -7.59 -1.39
N LEU A 83 5.73 -8.63 -2.12
CA LEU A 83 5.38 -10.02 -1.77
C LEU A 83 5.94 -10.41 -0.41
N GLY A 84 7.13 -9.89 -0.05
CA GLY A 84 7.70 -10.04 1.29
C GLY A 84 6.77 -9.44 2.35
N LYS A 85 6.31 -8.21 2.16
CA LYS A 85 5.37 -7.55 3.07
C LYS A 85 4.01 -8.25 3.16
N VAL A 86 3.49 -8.76 2.05
CA VAL A 86 2.26 -9.56 2.07
C VAL A 86 2.45 -10.81 2.93
N ASN A 87 3.58 -11.52 2.80
CA ASN A 87 3.88 -12.68 3.63
C ASN A 87 4.05 -12.31 5.11
N GLU A 88 4.76 -11.22 5.42
CA GLU A 88 4.85 -10.72 6.81
C GLU A 88 3.48 -10.43 7.42
N MET A 89 2.56 -9.82 6.65
CA MET A 89 1.18 -9.56 7.10
C MET A 89 0.41 -10.86 7.34
N ILE A 90 0.57 -11.86 6.47
CA ILE A 90 -0.09 -13.17 6.61
C ILE A 90 0.43 -13.90 7.85
N ASP A 91 1.74 -13.97 8.03
CA ASP A 91 2.38 -14.61 9.18
C ASP A 91 1.93 -13.94 10.48
N TRP A 92 1.89 -12.61 10.51
CA TRP A 92 1.40 -11.85 11.66
C TRP A 92 -0.07 -12.17 11.96
N ILE A 93 -0.97 -12.11 10.98
CA ILE A 93 -2.40 -12.41 11.20
C ILE A 93 -2.60 -13.87 11.64
N ALA A 94 -1.90 -14.82 11.00
CA ALA A 94 -2.01 -16.23 11.36
C ALA A 94 -1.55 -16.47 12.80
N HIS A 95 -0.49 -15.80 13.24
CA HIS A 95 -0.01 -15.85 14.62
C HIS A 95 -1.02 -15.28 15.61
N GLU A 96 -1.53 -14.06 15.35
CA GLU A 96 -2.46 -13.37 16.25
C GLU A 96 -3.80 -14.10 16.40
N VAL A 97 -4.31 -14.72 15.32
CA VAL A 97 -5.58 -15.45 15.35
C VAL A 97 -5.39 -16.91 15.83
N GLY A 98 -4.15 -17.37 15.98
CA GLY A 98 -3.85 -18.77 16.34
C GLY A 98 -4.23 -19.76 15.24
N ILE A 99 -4.14 -19.33 13.98
CA ILE A 99 -4.44 -20.17 12.82
C ILE A 99 -3.27 -21.11 12.57
N ALA A 100 -3.57 -22.41 12.51
CA ALA A 100 -2.59 -23.42 12.16
C ALA A 100 -2.16 -23.29 10.69
N LYS A 101 -1.01 -23.88 10.35
CA LYS A 101 -0.37 -23.73 9.03
C LYS A 101 -1.25 -24.19 7.86
N ASP A 102 -2.16 -25.13 8.10
CA ASP A 102 -3.15 -25.61 7.13
C ASP A 102 -4.24 -24.56 6.80
N GLY A 103 -4.51 -23.61 7.70
CA GLY A 103 -5.41 -22.48 7.48
C GLY A 103 -4.75 -21.21 6.92
N GLU A 104 -3.43 -21.22 6.69
CA GLU A 104 -2.69 -20.06 6.19
C GLU A 104 -3.17 -19.58 4.81
N ASP A 105 -3.64 -20.51 3.97
CA ASP A 105 -4.20 -20.19 2.66
C ASP A 105 -5.48 -19.32 2.77
N ASP A 106 -6.32 -19.54 3.78
CA ASP A 106 -7.53 -18.73 3.98
C ASP A 106 -7.15 -17.31 4.39
N VAL A 107 -6.17 -17.16 5.28
CA VAL A 107 -5.62 -15.85 5.69
C VAL A 107 -5.02 -15.13 4.49
N ARG A 108 -4.22 -15.83 3.70
CA ARG A 108 -3.59 -15.31 2.48
C ARG A 108 -4.62 -14.80 1.48
N GLU A 109 -5.70 -15.56 1.26
CA GLU A 109 -6.79 -15.13 0.39
C GLU A 109 -7.45 -13.84 0.89
N ILE A 110 -7.73 -13.74 2.20
CA ILE A 110 -8.32 -12.54 2.81
C ILE A 110 -7.39 -11.34 2.65
N VAL A 111 -6.11 -11.48 2.99
CA VAL A 111 -5.10 -10.41 2.89
C VAL A 111 -4.95 -9.94 1.45
N CYS A 112 -4.79 -10.86 0.49
CA CYS A 112 -4.63 -10.48 -0.92
C CYS A 112 -5.86 -9.76 -1.47
N LYS A 113 -7.08 -10.18 -1.09
CA LYS A 113 -8.32 -9.49 -1.48
C LYS A 113 -8.42 -8.10 -0.84
N ALA A 114 -8.12 -7.99 0.46
CA ALA A 114 -8.15 -6.73 1.18
C ALA A 114 -7.14 -5.72 0.60
N LEU A 115 -5.92 -6.19 0.31
CA LEU A 115 -4.86 -5.40 -0.32
C LEU A 115 -5.30 -4.85 -1.67
N VAL A 116 -5.83 -5.71 -2.55
CA VAL A 116 -6.32 -5.30 -3.88
C VAL A 116 -7.51 -4.36 -3.78
N LYS A 117 -8.40 -4.57 -2.80
CA LYS A 117 -9.53 -3.66 -2.55
C LYS A 117 -9.07 -2.28 -2.08
N ALA A 118 -8.03 -2.24 -1.24
CA ALA A 118 -7.49 -1.00 -0.71
C ALA A 118 -6.74 -0.21 -1.78
N ILE A 119 -5.81 -0.84 -2.49
CA ILE A 119 -4.93 -0.18 -3.47
C ILE A 119 -5.62 0.00 -4.83
N GLY A 120 -6.52 -0.90 -5.21
CA GLY A 120 -7.13 -0.97 -6.53
C GLY A 120 -6.44 -1.98 -7.46
N ASN A 121 -7.15 -2.44 -8.50
CA ASN A 121 -6.63 -3.46 -9.41
C ASN A 121 -5.45 -2.97 -10.25
N SER A 122 -5.53 -1.76 -10.83
CA SER A 122 -4.49 -1.24 -11.73
C SER A 122 -3.15 -1.05 -11.02
N PRO A 123 -3.06 -0.34 -9.88
CA PRO A 123 -1.76 -0.08 -9.28
C PRO A 123 -1.12 -1.36 -8.74
N VAL A 124 -1.92 -2.29 -8.20
CA VAL A 124 -1.42 -3.60 -7.79
C VAL A 124 -0.89 -4.37 -8.99
N PHE A 125 -1.60 -4.36 -10.11
CA PHE A 125 -1.12 -5.00 -11.32
C PHE A 125 0.23 -4.42 -11.76
N ASP A 126 0.38 -3.09 -11.77
CA ASP A 126 1.64 -2.44 -12.17
C ASP A 126 2.81 -2.84 -11.26
N ILE A 127 2.61 -2.84 -9.94
CA ILE A 127 3.60 -3.25 -8.94
C ILE A 127 4.06 -4.70 -9.14
N PHE A 128 3.14 -5.61 -9.46
CA PHE A 128 3.46 -7.03 -9.53
C PHE A 128 3.84 -7.51 -10.94
N VAL A 129 3.58 -6.72 -11.98
CA VAL A 129 3.72 -7.15 -13.39
C VAL A 129 4.84 -6.43 -14.14
N GLN A 130 5.14 -5.16 -13.82
CA GLN A 130 6.08 -4.38 -14.64
C GLN A 130 7.57 -4.66 -14.35
N ASP A 131 7.90 -5.44 -13.33
CA ASP A 131 9.27 -5.61 -12.80
C ASP A 131 10.15 -6.66 -13.54
N ASP A 132 9.65 -7.28 -14.61
CA ASP A 132 10.38 -8.35 -15.33
C ASP A 132 11.37 -7.84 -16.42
N GLY A 133 11.60 -6.53 -16.51
CA GLY A 133 12.50 -5.92 -17.51
C GLY A 133 13.97 -5.80 -17.05
N PRO A 134 14.98 -5.99 -17.93
CA PRO A 134 16.38 -5.78 -17.57
C PRO A 134 16.61 -4.28 -17.30
N SER A 135 16.66 -3.92 -16.01
CA SER A 135 17.49 -2.92 -15.29
C SER A 135 17.97 -1.62 -15.97
N ASP A 136 17.56 -1.23 -17.17
CA ASP A 136 17.84 0.10 -17.75
C ASP A 136 16.75 1.12 -17.37
N LEU A 137 15.69 0.66 -16.72
CA LEU A 137 14.67 1.47 -16.05
C LEU A 137 15.07 1.90 -14.64
N TYR A 138 16.30 1.62 -14.17
CA TYR A 138 16.79 2.12 -12.88
C TYR A 138 16.82 3.66 -12.78
N SER A 139 16.72 4.38 -13.90
CA SER A 139 16.59 5.86 -13.93
C SER A 139 15.15 6.35 -13.78
N SER A 140 14.16 5.61 -14.29
CA SER A 140 12.72 5.93 -14.12
C SER A 140 12.18 5.37 -12.79
N ALA A 141 12.66 4.19 -12.40
CA ALA A 141 12.40 3.59 -11.10
C ALA A 141 13.15 4.28 -9.95
N LYS A 142 14.07 5.21 -10.21
CA LYS A 142 14.59 6.08 -9.15
C LYS A 142 13.58 7.16 -8.78
N CYS A 143 12.80 7.67 -9.74
CA CYS A 143 11.64 8.50 -9.45
C CYS A 143 10.54 7.67 -8.78
N ALA A 144 10.27 6.45 -9.26
CA ALA A 144 9.24 5.60 -8.65
C ALA A 144 9.66 4.93 -7.33
N ALA A 145 10.93 4.67 -7.02
CA ALA A 145 11.36 4.09 -5.74
C ALA A 145 11.53 5.17 -4.65
N GLU A 146 11.73 6.43 -5.04
CA GLU A 146 11.56 7.58 -4.16
C GLU A 146 10.05 7.91 -3.95
N ASP A 147 9.18 7.60 -4.93
CA ASP A 147 7.71 7.79 -4.82
C ASP A 147 6.91 6.56 -4.29
N CYS A 148 7.45 5.33 -4.33
CA CYS A 148 6.75 4.09 -3.91
C CYS A 148 7.10 3.66 -2.47
N GLY A 149 7.55 4.59 -1.64
CA GLY A 149 8.20 4.32 -0.36
C GLY A 149 7.26 4.05 0.82
N ASP A 150 5.94 4.21 0.69
CA ASP A 150 5.09 4.31 1.87
C ASP A 150 3.70 3.68 1.73
N ILE A 151 3.62 2.37 1.95
CA ILE A 151 2.34 1.64 1.99
C ILE A 151 1.33 2.32 2.90
N PHE A 152 1.76 2.91 4.03
CA PHE A 152 0.86 3.64 4.92
C PHE A 152 0.41 4.96 4.29
N GLY A 153 1.29 5.67 3.57
CA GLY A 153 0.97 6.94 2.92
C GLY A 153 -0.03 6.74 1.80
N ASP A 154 0.15 5.71 0.99
CA ASP A 154 -0.77 5.32 -0.07
C ASP A 154 -2.12 4.87 0.49
N LEU A 155 -2.13 4.07 1.56
CA LEU A 155 -3.37 3.67 2.23
C LEU A 155 -4.12 4.87 2.83
N LEU A 156 -3.42 5.81 3.45
CA LEU A 156 -4.00 7.05 3.97
C LEU A 156 -4.50 7.94 2.83
N ALA A 157 -3.77 8.05 1.72
CA ALA A 157 -4.20 8.84 0.56
C ALA A 157 -5.48 8.27 -0.05
N CYS A 158 -5.54 6.95 -0.21
CA CYS A 158 -6.74 6.26 -0.67
C CYS A 158 -7.91 6.40 0.33
N ALA A 159 -7.63 6.38 1.64
CA ALA A 159 -8.63 6.66 2.67
C ALA A 159 -9.19 8.08 2.56
N ALA A 160 -8.33 9.08 2.35
CA ALA A 160 -8.72 10.47 2.15
C ALA A 160 -9.57 10.65 0.88
N GLU A 161 -9.14 10.07 -0.24
CA GLU A 161 -9.88 10.11 -1.51
C GLU A 161 -11.29 9.51 -1.38
N LYS A 162 -11.42 8.43 -0.61
CA LYS A 162 -12.70 7.73 -0.37
C LYS A 162 -13.47 8.26 0.84
N GLN A 163 -12.95 9.26 1.54
CA GLN A 163 -13.51 9.81 2.79
C GLN A 163 -13.77 8.72 3.86
N ASP A 164 -12.91 7.68 3.91
CA ASP A 164 -13.06 6.54 4.81
C ASP A 164 -12.18 6.68 6.07
N LEU A 165 -12.75 7.33 7.09
CA LEU A 165 -12.10 7.51 8.39
C LEU A 165 -11.75 6.19 9.11
N ASN A 166 -12.38 5.06 8.75
CA ASN A 166 -12.09 3.79 9.41
C ASN A 166 -10.68 3.30 9.09
N VAL A 167 -10.18 3.56 7.88
CA VAL A 167 -8.83 3.18 7.48
C VAL A 167 -7.79 3.95 8.31
N VAL A 168 -7.99 5.26 8.51
CA VAL A 168 -7.11 6.08 9.37
C VAL A 168 -7.09 5.54 10.81
N LYS A 169 -8.25 5.15 11.36
CA LYS A 169 -8.35 4.54 12.70
C LYS A 169 -7.64 3.20 12.78
N VAL A 170 -7.80 2.33 11.78
CA VAL A 170 -7.13 1.02 11.72
C VAL A 170 -5.62 1.20 11.65
N ILE A 171 -5.13 2.13 10.84
CA ILE A 171 -3.71 2.46 10.75
C ILE A 171 -3.20 3.02 12.08
N SER A 172 -3.93 3.95 12.70
CA SER A 172 -3.60 4.47 14.04
C SER A 172 -3.43 3.35 15.06
N ASN A 173 -4.44 2.48 15.18
CA ASN A 173 -4.44 1.37 16.12
C ASN A 173 -3.29 0.40 15.83
N HIS A 174 -3.01 0.12 14.56
CA HIS A 174 -1.89 -0.73 14.18
C HIS A 174 -0.55 -0.15 14.63
N ILE A 175 -0.30 1.16 14.41
CA ILE A 175 0.93 1.82 14.86
C ILE A 175 1.05 1.75 16.40
N GLU A 176 -0.07 1.81 17.13
CA GLU A 176 -0.08 1.61 18.59
C GLU A 176 0.37 0.22 19.02
N THR A 177 0.03 -0.81 18.25
CA THR A 177 0.46 -2.20 18.52
C THR A 177 1.91 -2.48 18.16
N LEU A 178 2.58 -1.60 17.40
CA LEU A 178 3.98 -1.82 17.02
C LEU A 178 4.91 -1.83 18.24
N PRO A 179 5.98 -2.66 18.22
CA PRO A 179 7.03 -2.59 19.23
C PRO A 179 7.70 -1.21 19.20
N ALA A 180 8.40 -0.85 20.29
CA ALA A 180 9.06 0.46 20.41
C ALA A 180 10.01 0.76 19.24
N THR A 181 10.72 -0.25 18.73
CA THR A 181 11.58 -0.13 17.55
C THR A 181 10.78 0.19 16.28
N GLY A 182 9.62 -0.45 16.08
CA GLY A 182 8.71 -0.16 14.96
C GLY A 182 8.13 1.25 15.02
N LYS A 183 7.73 1.70 16.22
CA LYS A 183 7.27 3.08 16.46
C LYS A 183 8.36 4.11 16.16
N ALA A 184 9.59 3.85 16.60
CA ALA A 184 10.72 4.72 16.32
C ALA A 184 11.06 4.77 14.82
N VAL A 185 10.97 3.64 14.12
CA VAL A 185 11.12 3.60 12.65
C VAL A 185 10.02 4.41 11.97
N PHE A 186 8.77 4.26 12.39
CA PHE A 186 7.66 5.04 11.86
C PHE A 186 7.88 6.55 12.06
N ALA A 187 8.16 6.98 13.29
CA ALA A 187 8.43 8.39 13.59
C ALA A 187 9.62 8.97 12.80
N ASN A 188 10.69 8.20 12.63
CA ASN A 188 11.92 8.67 11.98
C ASN A 188 11.85 8.65 10.47
N ARG A 189 11.33 7.56 9.89
CA ARG A 189 11.33 7.32 8.44
C ARG A 189 10.42 8.31 7.72
N TYR A 190 9.33 8.70 8.36
CA TYR A 190 8.26 9.38 7.66
C TYR A 190 8.28 10.89 7.75
N MET A 191 9.12 11.51 8.61
CA MET A 191 9.37 12.97 8.73
C MET A 191 8.17 13.91 8.49
N GLY A 192 6.93 13.46 8.75
CA GLY A 192 5.71 14.17 8.36
C GLY A 192 5.26 13.99 6.90
N MET A 193 6.16 13.63 5.96
CA MET A 193 5.88 13.49 4.52
C MET A 193 4.84 12.41 4.19
N LEU A 194 4.72 11.36 5.02
CA LEU A 194 3.65 10.35 4.94
C LEU A 194 2.25 10.99 4.82
N PHE A 195 2.07 12.13 5.47
CA PHE A 195 0.78 12.80 5.57
C PHE A 195 0.53 13.81 4.45
N ASP A 196 1.53 14.14 3.63
CA ASP A 196 1.44 15.26 2.69
C ASP A 196 0.34 15.02 1.66
N ARG A 197 0.42 13.90 0.94
CA ARG A 197 -0.55 13.51 -0.07
C ARG A 197 -1.98 13.31 0.49
N PRO A 198 -2.21 12.53 1.56
CA PRO A 198 -3.55 12.40 2.13
C PRO A 198 -4.13 13.72 2.66
N LEU A 199 -3.32 14.60 3.26
CA LEU A 199 -3.78 15.91 3.71
C LEU A 199 -4.17 16.79 2.53
N ILE A 200 -3.36 16.85 1.47
CA ILE A 200 -3.69 17.60 0.25
C ILE A 200 -5.03 17.13 -0.33
N HIS A 201 -5.25 15.81 -0.42
CA HIS A 201 -6.53 15.27 -0.91
C HIS A 201 -7.71 15.65 0.01
N ALA A 202 -7.55 15.50 1.33
CA ALA A 202 -8.60 15.86 2.27
C ALA A 202 -8.95 17.36 2.22
N ILE A 203 -7.94 18.23 2.09
CA ILE A 203 -8.08 19.69 1.90
C ILE A 203 -8.82 20.02 0.61
N GLN A 204 -8.45 19.39 -0.50
CA GLN A 204 -9.10 19.58 -1.80
C GLN A 204 -10.58 19.16 -1.77
N LEU A 205 -10.90 18.10 -1.03
CA LEU A 205 -12.27 17.62 -0.82
C LEU A 205 -13.04 18.40 0.26
N ARG A 206 -12.40 19.36 0.94
CA ARG A 206 -12.93 20.10 2.09
C ARG A 206 -13.44 19.18 3.22
N ASP A 207 -12.82 18.01 3.40
CA ASP A 207 -13.22 17.02 4.41
C ASP A 207 -12.52 17.31 5.75
N THR A 208 -13.13 18.17 6.56
CA THR A 208 -12.56 18.61 7.84
C THR A 208 -12.32 17.45 8.80
N ASN A 209 -13.21 16.44 8.82
CA ASN A 209 -13.05 15.29 9.70
C ASN A 209 -11.83 14.46 9.34
N MET A 210 -11.58 14.27 8.04
CA MET A 210 -10.40 13.57 7.55
C MET A 210 -9.13 14.36 7.85
N ILE A 211 -9.15 15.68 7.65
CA ILE A 211 -8.01 16.55 7.96
C ILE A 211 -7.67 16.48 9.45
N ASP A 212 -8.65 16.65 10.33
CA ASP A 212 -8.47 16.56 11.78
C ASP A 212 -7.93 15.18 12.19
N ALA A 213 -8.45 14.11 11.60
CA ALA A 213 -7.98 12.74 11.88
C ALA A 213 -6.53 12.52 11.43
N LEU A 214 -6.15 13.02 10.25
CA LEU A 214 -4.78 12.91 9.73
C LEU A 214 -3.80 13.75 10.55
N LEU A 215 -4.18 14.98 10.93
CA LEU A 215 -3.37 15.84 11.78
C LEU A 215 -3.20 15.24 13.18
N ALA A 216 -4.29 14.77 13.80
CA ALA A 216 -4.23 14.08 15.09
C ALA A 216 -3.31 12.85 15.03
N LEU A 217 -3.40 12.05 13.97
CA LEU A 217 -2.53 10.90 13.76
C LEU A 217 -1.06 11.32 13.60
N ARG A 218 -0.79 12.37 12.81
CA ARG A 218 0.56 12.92 12.63
C ARG A 218 1.17 13.35 13.95
N ASN A 219 0.49 14.21 14.70
CA ASN A 219 1.02 14.80 15.94
C ASN A 219 1.24 13.76 17.03
N ARG A 220 0.46 12.67 17.00
CA ARG A 220 0.65 11.55 17.91
C ARG A 220 1.96 10.80 17.69
N TRP A 221 2.46 10.76 16.44
CA TRP A 221 3.59 9.89 16.07
C TRP A 221 4.84 10.62 15.63
N THR A 222 4.77 11.92 15.33
CA THR A 222 5.94 12.74 15.03
C THR A 222 5.88 14.06 15.78
N SER A 223 6.97 14.38 16.47
CA SER A 223 7.23 15.70 17.04
C SER A 223 8.00 16.60 16.06
N LYS A 224 8.38 16.09 14.89
CA LYS A 224 9.12 16.87 13.89
C LYS A 224 8.21 17.92 13.27
N LEU A 225 8.75 19.11 13.09
CA LEU A 225 8.10 20.18 12.35
C LEU A 225 7.84 19.74 10.91
N VAL A 226 6.74 20.23 10.34
CA VAL A 226 6.43 20.03 8.91
C VAL A 226 7.52 20.76 8.11
N PRO A 227 8.18 20.12 7.13
CA PRO A 227 9.05 20.83 6.21
C PRO A 227 8.30 21.99 5.55
N LYS A 228 8.93 23.16 5.46
CA LYS A 228 8.33 24.35 4.83
C LYS A 228 7.74 24.08 3.43
N PRO A 229 8.38 23.27 2.55
CA PRO A 229 7.79 22.91 1.25
C PRO A 229 6.44 22.19 1.38
N SER A 230 6.35 21.14 2.19
CA SER A 230 5.11 20.39 2.43
C SER A 230 3.99 21.28 2.97
N TYR A 231 4.32 22.17 3.92
CA TYR A 231 3.37 23.13 4.45
C TYR A 231 2.85 24.11 3.39
N ASN A 232 3.73 24.62 2.54
CA ASN A 232 3.34 25.49 1.43
C ASN A 232 2.40 24.76 0.45
N ASP A 233 2.65 23.49 0.17
CA ASP A 233 1.79 22.69 -0.70
C ASP A 233 0.39 22.52 -0.10
N TRP A 234 0.28 22.35 1.23
CA TRP A 234 -1.01 22.30 1.93
C TRP A 234 -1.75 23.63 1.83
N LEU A 235 -1.06 24.76 2.00
CA LEU A 235 -1.65 26.09 1.85
C LEU A 235 -2.13 26.34 0.42
N ILE A 236 -1.33 25.98 -0.59
CA ILE A 236 -1.70 26.11 -2.00
C ILE A 236 -2.95 25.28 -2.30
N ALA A 237 -3.01 24.04 -1.79
CA ALA A 237 -4.18 23.19 -1.94
C ALA A 237 -5.44 23.81 -1.32
N ALA A 238 -5.31 24.42 -0.14
CA ALA A 238 -6.43 25.01 0.59
C ALA A 238 -6.93 26.33 0.00
N ILE A 239 -6.02 27.17 -0.52
CA ILE A 239 -6.36 28.36 -1.32
C ILE A 239 -7.11 27.92 -2.58
N SER A 240 -6.59 26.90 -3.28
CA SER A 240 -7.18 26.40 -4.53
C SER A 240 -8.54 25.76 -4.33
N SER A 241 -8.78 25.17 -3.15
CA SER A 241 -10.07 24.59 -2.80
C SER A 241 -11.04 25.62 -2.22
N ASP A 242 -10.68 26.90 -2.07
CA ASP A 242 -11.51 27.96 -1.46
C ASP A 242 -11.99 27.56 -0.05
N SER A 243 -11.05 27.02 0.74
CA SER A 243 -11.22 26.62 2.15
C SER A 243 -10.46 27.56 3.09
N LEU A 244 -10.41 28.86 2.79
CA LEU A 244 -9.60 29.83 3.54
C LEU A 244 -10.02 29.97 5.01
N ASP A 245 -11.31 29.85 5.31
CA ASP A 245 -11.83 29.88 6.69
C ASP A 245 -11.30 28.70 7.53
N GLN A 246 -10.94 27.59 6.90
CA GLN A 246 -10.36 26.42 7.56
C GLN A 246 -8.84 26.57 7.70
N CYS A 247 -8.19 27.26 6.76
CA CYS A 247 -6.75 27.55 6.82
C CYS A 247 -6.38 28.29 8.10
N SER A 248 -7.16 29.28 8.54
CA SER A 248 -6.84 30.05 9.75
C SER A 248 -6.77 29.16 10.98
N SER A 249 -7.76 28.29 11.17
CA SER A 249 -7.79 27.31 12.26
C SER A 249 -6.62 26.32 12.19
N TRP A 250 -6.16 25.97 10.99
CA TRP A 250 -4.99 25.09 10.84
C TRP A 250 -3.66 25.84 11.01
N MET A 251 -3.57 27.09 10.58
CA MET A 251 -2.37 27.91 10.79
C MET A 251 -2.13 28.12 12.29
N ASP A 252 -3.19 28.39 13.05
CA ASP A 252 -3.11 28.44 14.51
C ASP A 252 -2.59 27.11 15.06
N PHE A 253 -3.04 25.98 14.51
CA PHE A 253 -2.59 24.65 14.91
C PHE A 253 -1.10 24.40 14.65
N PHE A 254 -0.55 24.86 13.52
CA PHE A 254 0.87 24.67 13.18
C PHE A 254 1.81 25.69 13.81
N CYS A 255 1.28 26.88 14.14
CA CYS A 255 2.04 27.97 14.70
C CYS A 255 1.99 28.00 16.23
N ASP A 256 1.13 27.23 16.90
CA ASP A 256 1.02 27.23 18.36
C ASP A 256 2.21 26.50 19.03
N PRO A 257 3.14 27.24 19.68
CA PRO A 257 4.27 26.64 20.40
C PRO A 257 3.84 25.90 21.68
N SER A 258 2.58 26.05 22.12
CA SER A 258 2.04 25.43 23.33
C SER A 258 1.42 24.06 23.09
N THR A 259 1.33 23.61 21.84
CA THR A 259 0.88 22.25 21.52
C THR A 259 1.82 21.23 22.18
N PRO A 260 1.34 20.40 23.13
CA PRO A 260 2.21 19.63 24.00
C PRO A 260 3.00 18.59 23.21
N SER A 261 4.31 18.80 23.08
CA SER A 261 5.25 17.74 22.74
C SER A 261 5.09 16.63 23.77
N THR A 262 4.79 15.41 23.33
CA THR A 262 4.74 14.21 24.18
C THR A 262 5.94 14.17 25.14
N PRO A 263 5.73 13.85 26.43
CA PRO A 263 6.79 13.93 27.44
C PRO A 263 7.80 12.81 27.21
N GLY A 264 8.99 13.15 26.71
CA GLY A 264 10.08 12.16 26.60
C GLY A 264 11.29 12.45 25.71
N GLY A 265 11.46 13.63 25.11
CA GLY A 265 12.62 13.84 24.25
C GLY A 265 12.89 15.28 23.87
N LEU A 266 13.49 16.05 24.76
CA LEU A 266 14.01 17.39 24.48
C LEU A 266 15.30 17.58 25.27
N ASP A 267 16.40 17.07 24.73
CA ASP A 267 17.75 17.46 25.19
C ASP A 267 18.82 17.44 24.08
N LEU A 268 18.43 17.22 22.83
CA LEU A 268 19.35 17.28 21.70
C LEU A 268 18.62 17.96 20.55
N LEU A 269 18.96 19.23 20.29
CA LEU A 269 18.94 19.94 19.00
C LEU A 269 18.84 21.46 19.25
N HIS A 270 19.92 22.06 19.75
CA HIS A 270 20.24 23.46 19.43
C HIS A 270 21.13 23.46 18.18
N GLY A 271 20.48 23.40 17.03
CA GLY A 271 21.08 23.66 15.72
C GLY A 271 20.20 24.68 15.01
N GLU A 272 20.81 25.76 14.58
CA GLU A 272 20.21 26.98 14.02
C GLU A 272 19.15 26.67 12.95
N TYR A 273 17.89 26.92 13.28
CA TYR A 273 16.84 27.20 12.29
C TYR A 273 16.29 28.57 12.64
N GLU A 274 16.54 29.56 11.77
CA GLU A 274 15.92 30.88 11.88
C GLU A 274 14.41 30.73 11.77
N THR A 275 13.72 31.02 12.87
CA THR A 275 12.27 31.16 12.93
C THR A 275 11.87 32.40 12.14
N VAL A 276 11.63 32.25 10.84
CA VAL A 276 10.99 33.31 10.04
C VAL A 276 9.49 33.25 10.30
N MET A 277 9.03 34.09 11.23
CA MET A 277 7.61 34.43 11.39
C MET A 277 7.11 35.11 10.10
N PRO A 278 6.00 34.68 9.48
CA PRO A 278 5.39 35.43 8.39
C PRO A 278 4.78 36.73 8.95
N SER A 279 5.07 37.89 8.33
CA SER A 279 4.41 39.14 8.70
C SER A 279 2.93 39.10 8.33
N SER A 280 2.10 39.73 9.16
CA SER A 280 0.64 39.81 9.09
C SER A 280 0.09 40.62 7.89
N ASP A 281 0.90 40.91 6.87
CA ASP A 281 0.55 41.88 5.82
C ASP A 281 -0.10 41.27 4.57
N TRP A 282 -0.54 40.00 4.63
CA TRP A 282 -1.13 39.29 3.47
C TRP A 282 -2.68 39.25 3.46
N LEU A 283 -3.34 39.99 4.33
CA LEU A 283 -4.81 40.12 4.34
C LEU A 283 -5.25 41.58 4.14
N LEU A 284 -5.11 42.05 2.89
CA LEU A 284 -5.91 43.15 2.32
C LEU A 284 -6.23 42.84 0.85
#